data_AF-A0A554MBA0-F1
#
_entry.id   AF-A0A554MBA0-F1
#
_cell.length_a   1.000
_cell.length_b   1.000
_cell.length_c   1.000
_cell.angle_alpha   90.00
_cell.angle_beta   90.00
_cell.angle_gamma   90.00
#
_symmetry.space_group_name_H-M   'P 1'
#
loop_
_entity.id
_entity.type
_entity.pdbx_description
1 polymer ?
#
loop_
_entity_poly.entity_id
_entity_poly.type
_entity_poly.pdbx_seq_one_letter_code
_entity_poly.pdbx_strand_id
1 'polypeptide(L)' 'NPIIGLLIAIGLVVFLYGVVEFLAGADNQEKREQGKKHMIWGIIGLFIMVGVFGLMEVVVNFINSLK' A
#
# COMPACT_ATOMS: atom_id res chain seq x y z
N ASN A 1 -5.99 16.19 -0.33
CA ASN A 1 -5.14 16.15 -1.54
C ASN A 1 -5.56 14.94 -2.39
N PRO A 2 -6.19 15.14 -3.56
CA PRO A 2 -6.74 14.06 -4.38
C PRO A 2 -5.69 13.04 -4.87
N ILE A 3 -4.41 13.45 -4.98
CA ILE A 3 -3.31 12.57 -5.38
C ILE A 3 -3.06 11.48 -4.33
N ILE A 4 -3.17 11.81 -3.04
CA ILE A 4 -2.94 10.85 -1.94
C ILE A 4 -4.01 9.75 -1.96
N GLY A 5 -5.28 10.13 -2.15
CA GLY A 5 -6.38 9.18 -2.27
C GLY A 5 -6.23 8.24 -3.47
N LEU A 6 -5.77 8.77 -4.61
CA LEU A 6 -5.51 7.98 -5.80
C LEU A 6 -4.39 6.95 -5.59
N LEU A 7 -3.30 7.37 -4.94
CA LEU A 7 -2.18 6.48 -4.62
C LEU A 7 -2.63 5.33 -3.69
N ILE A 8 -3.41 5.63 -2.66
CA ILE A 8 -3.95 4.61 -1.73
C ILE A 8 -4.83 3.61 -2.50
N ALA A 9 -5.69 4.11 -3.40
CA ALA A 9 -6.54 3.25 -4.22
C ALA A 9 -5.72 2.30 -5.10
N ILE A 10 -4.63 2.78 -5.71
CA ILE A 10 -3.72 1.94 -6.52
C ILE A 10 -3.06 0.87 -5.64
N GLY A 11 -2.54 1.23 -4.47
CA GLY A 11 -1.94 0.27 -3.54
C GLY A 11 -2.92 -0.83 -3.11
N LEU A 12 -4.17 -0.46 -2.86
CA LEU A 12 -5.24 -1.39 -2.52
C LEU A 12 -5.57 -2.33 -3.69
N VAL A 13 -5.64 -1.81 -4.92
CA VAL A 13 -5.89 -2.62 -6.12
C VAL A 13 -4.78 -3.65 -6.33
N VAL A 14 -3.50 -3.26 -6.20
CA VAL A 14 -2.37 -4.18 -6.33
C VAL A 14 -2.40 -5.26 -5.25
N PHE A 15 -2.74 -4.88 -4.01
CA PHE A 15 -2.91 -5.85 -2.92
C PHE A 15 -4.02 -6.86 -3.23
N LEU A 16 -5.21 -6.38 -3.62
CA LEU A 16 -6.36 -7.22 -3.97
C LEU A 16 -6.06 -8.12 -5.17
N TYR A 17 -5.34 -7.62 -6.18
CA TYR A 17 -4.87 -8.43 -7.30
C TYR A 17 -3.98 -9.59 -6.82
N GLY A 18 -3.04 -9.32 -5.91
CA GLY A 18 -2.22 -10.37 -5.31
C GLY A 18 -3.01 -11.40 -4.53
N VAL A 19 -4.07 -10.99 -3.82
CA VAL A 19 -4.98 -11.92 -3.12
C VAL A 19 -5.70 -12.81 -4.11
N VAL A 20 -6.26 -12.24 -5.18
CA VAL A 20 -6.98 -13.00 -6.22
C VAL A 20 -6.04 -14.00 -6.89
N GLU A 21 -4.81 -13.59 -7.24
CA GLU A 21 -3.81 -14.47 -7.85
C GLU A 21 -3.34 -15.57 -6.90
N PHE A 22 -3.17 -15.25 -5.61
CA PHE A 22 -2.83 -16.23 -4.59
C PHE A 22 -3.90 -17.30 -4.43
N LEU A 23 -5.18 -16.90 -4.44
CA LEU A 23 -6.32 -17.82 -4.34
C LEU A 23 -6.51 -18.63 -5.64
N ALA A 24 -6.41 -18.00 -6.80
CA ALA A 24 -6.52 -18.67 -8.10
C ALA A 24 -5.34 -19.63 -8.37
N GLY A 25 -4.19 -19.38 -7.75
CA GLY A 25 -3.01 -20.23 -7.79
C GLY A 25 -3.00 -21.37 -6.78
N ALA A 26 -4.11 -21.70 -6.12
CA ALA A 26 -4.15 -22.68 -5.02
C ALA A 26 -3.44 -24.02 -5.36
N ASP A 27 -3.62 -24.51 -6.58
CA ASP A 27 -3.06 -25.79 -7.07
C ASP A 27 -1.68 -25.66 -7.73
N ASN A 28 -1.15 -24.44 -7.86
CA ASN A 28 0.13 -24.16 -8.50
C ASN A 28 1.03 -23.33 -7.55
N GLN A 29 2.09 -23.96 -7.04
CA GLN A 29 3.03 -23.31 -6.11
C GLN A 29 3.64 -22.01 -6.66
N GLU A 30 3.97 -21.97 -7.96
CA GLU A 30 4.57 -20.79 -8.58
C GLU A 30 3.59 -19.61 -8.62
N LYS A 31 2.31 -19.85 -8.98
CA LYS A 31 1.27 -18.82 -8.95
C LYS A 31 0.98 -18.33 -7.54
N ARG A 32 1.00 -19.23 -6.54
CA ARG A 32 0.90 -18.84 -5.12
C ARG A 32 2.05 -17.95 -4.69
N GLU A 33 3.28 -18.22 -5.13
CA GLU A 33 4.42 -17.35 -4.82
C GLU A 33 4.31 -15.98 -5.49
N GLN A 34 3.85 -15.92 -6.73
CA GLN A 34 3.61 -14.65 -7.42
C GLN A 34 2.52 -13.82 -6.72
N GLY A 35 1.38 -14.43 -6.39
CA GLY A 35 0.32 -13.75 -5.63
C GLY A 35 0.80 -13.21 -4.28
N LYS A 36 1.64 -13.96 -3.56
CA LYS A 36 2.31 -13.47 -2.33
C LYS A 36 3.17 -12.23 -2.58
N LYS A 37 3.97 -12.22 -3.66
CA LYS A 37 4.80 -11.07 -4.00
C LYS A 37 3.94 -9.83 -4.27
N HIS A 38 2.85 -9.96 -5.03
CA HIS A 38 1.95 -8.85 -5.29
C HIS A 38 1.23 -8.34 -4.03
N MET A 39 0.82 -9.24 -3.12
CA MET A 39 0.28 -8.84 -1.82
C MET A 39 1.31 -8.03 -1.02
N ILE A 40 2.56 -8.49 -0.96
CA ILE A 40 3.63 -7.80 -0.21
C ILE A 40 3.92 -6.43 -0.81
N TRP A 41 4.01 -6.31 -2.14
CA TRP A 41 4.19 -5.01 -2.80
C TRP A 41 3.03 -4.04 -2.54
N GLY A 42 1.80 -4.55 -2.53
CA GLY A 42 0.62 -3.77 -2.15
C GLY A 42 0.68 -3.26 -0.70
N ILE A 43 1.05 -4.13 0.25
CA ILE A 43 1.21 -3.76 1.67
C ILE A 43 2.31 -2.73 1.86
N ILE A 44 3.47 -2.91 1.23
CA ILE A 44 4.59 -1.95 1.30
C ILE A 44 4.15 -0.59 0.75
N GLY A 45 3.45 -0.57 -0.39
CA GLY A 45 2.92 0.66 -0.96
C GLY A 45 1.96 1.39 -0.02
N LEU A 46 1.01 0.66 0.58
CA LEU A 46 0.07 1.21 1.56
C LEU A 46 0.78 1.72 2.82
N PHE A 47 1.75 0.96 3.33
CA PHE A 47 2.53 1.34 4.52
C PHE A 47 3.31 2.65 4.30
N ILE A 48 3.97 2.80 3.15
CA ILE A 48 4.69 4.03 2.82
C ILE A 48 3.73 5.22 2.74
N MET A 49 2.55 5.06 2.15
CA MET A 49 1.58 6.16 2.03
C MET A 49 1.04 6.61 3.39
N VAL A 50 0.69 5.67 4.26
CA VAL A 50 0.27 5.99 5.63
C VAL A 50 1.42 6.63 6.40
N GLY A 51 2.64 6.11 6.26
CA GLY A 51 3.84 6.66 6.91
C GLY A 51 4.14 8.09 6.48
N VAL A 52 4.10 8.39 5.18
CA VAL A 52 4.32 9.74 4.64
C VAL A 52 3.23 10.69 5.09
N PHE A 53 1.95 10.27 5.07
CA PHE A 53 0.85 11.11 5.52
C PHE A 53 0.99 11.47 7.00
N GLY A 54 1.24 10.49 7.86
CA GLY A 54 1.48 10.72 9.29
C GLY A 54 2.70 11.58 9.56
N LEU A 55 3.80 11.36 8.82
CA LEU A 55 5.01 12.17 8.96
C LEU A 55 4.77 13.63 8.53
N MET A 56 4.05 13.85 7.42
CA MET A 56 3.70 15.20 6.99
C MET A 56 2.88 15.92 8.05
N GLU A 57 1.89 15.26 8.66
CA GLU A 57 1.07 15.85 9.71
C GLU A 57 1.91 16.25 10.93
N VAL A 58 2.83 15.39 11.36
CA VAL A 58 3.78 15.70 12.45
C VAL A 58 4.66 16.91 12.12
N VAL A 59 5.24 16.95 10.92
CA VAL A 59 6.13 18.05 10.51
C VAL A 59 5.36 19.37 10.39
N VAL A 60 4.17 19.36 9.79
CA VAL A 60 3.33 20.55 9.64
C VAL A 60 2.90 21.07 11.02
N ASN A 61 2.47 20.19 11.91
CA ASN A 61 2.09 20.56 13.27
C ASN A 61 3.27 21.13 14.07
N PHE A 62 4.46 20.55 13.91
CA PHE A 62 5.69 21.06 14.53
C PHE A 62 6.02 22.47 14.05
N ILE A 63 5.98 22.73 12.74
CA ILE A 63 6.23 24.08 12.18
C ILE A 63 5.19 25.09 12.67
N ASN A 64 3.92 24.70 12.72
CA ASN A 64 2.85 25.59 13.20
C ASN A 64 2.99 25.93 14.69
N SER A 65 3.58 25.06 15.50
CA SER A 65 3.85 25.32 16.92
C SER A 65 4.98 26.34 17.15
N LEU A 66 5.81 26.61 16.14
CA LEU A 66 6.94 27.56 16.23
C LEU A 66 6.56 28.98 15.76
N LYS A 67 5.40 29.13 15.13
CA LYS A 67 4.82 30.42 14.74
C LYS A 67 3.86 30.90 15.81
#